data_AF-A0A7C7YHJ3-F1
#
_entry.id   AF-A0A7C7YHJ3-F1
#
_cell.length_a   1.000
_cell.length_b   1.000
_cell.length_c   1.000
_cell.angle_alpha   90.00
_cell.angle_beta   90.00
_cell.angle_gamma   90.00
#
_symmetry.space_group_name_H-M   'P 1'
#
loop_
_entity.id
_entity.type
_entity.pdbx_description
1 polymer ?
#
loop_
_entity_poly.entity_id
_entity_poly.type
_entity_poly.pdbx_seq_one_letter_code
_entity_poly.pdbx_strand_id
1 'polypeptide(L)'
;MSEGEAKAKSEKCEDDSSSEPKVKGASLALGGLRDVALGAGLLSLFAAADSWAAITEGRLAQGLSVVDGLLVGAALGALCHEWGHFWGARISGSKTPLLPFSAFPQIFNLDLVKCEGSHFMGMSLGGNIGHWLLLVVLFLGLPLATSGQVALLSGSFGFCVFASSVEFPVILKAWTGASPLEALSVIPPNFVRRNGAWGLGAAVAAFLII
;
A
#
# COMPACT_ATOMS: atom_id res chain seq x y z
N MET A 1 -39.68 4.34 -40.75
CA MET A 1 -40.34 3.61 -39.65
C MET A 1 -39.79 2.20 -39.73
N SER A 2 -38.71 1.89 -38.98
CA SER A 2 -38.72 1.33 -37.60
C SER A 2 -39.30 -0.09 -37.65
N GLU A 3 -38.66 -1.19 -37.23
CA GLU A 3 -37.84 -1.53 -36.04
C GLU A 3 -36.90 -2.70 -36.44
N GLY A 4 -35.70 -2.97 -35.90
CA GLY A 4 -35.21 -2.76 -34.54
C GLY A 4 -35.27 -4.10 -33.77
N GLU A 5 -34.10 -4.67 -33.43
CA GLU A 5 -33.79 -5.66 -32.36
C GLU A 5 -32.81 -6.76 -32.85
N ALA A 6 -31.50 -6.47 -32.94
CA ALA A 6 -30.52 -6.42 -31.84
C ALA A 6 -30.22 -7.80 -31.20
N LYS A 7 -29.47 -8.61 -31.93
CA LYS A 7 -28.77 -9.80 -31.42
C LYS A 7 -27.53 -9.33 -30.66
N ALA A 8 -27.56 -9.37 -29.33
CA ALA A 8 -26.43 -9.06 -28.47
C ALA A 8 -25.23 -9.96 -28.80
N LYS A 9 -24.20 -9.38 -29.39
CA LYS A 9 -22.92 -10.01 -29.71
C LYS A 9 -22.03 -9.80 -28.48
N SER A 10 -21.56 -10.89 -27.88
CA SER A 10 -20.51 -10.83 -26.86
C SER A 10 -19.24 -10.30 -27.52
N GLU A 11 -18.95 -9.01 -27.32
CA GLU A 11 -17.69 -8.40 -27.71
C GLU A 11 -16.59 -8.90 -26.77
N LYS A 12 -15.95 -9.99 -27.23
CA LYS A 12 -14.65 -10.41 -26.77
C LYS A 12 -13.70 -9.24 -27.03
N CYS A 13 -12.98 -8.81 -26.00
CA CYS A 13 -11.96 -7.76 -26.07
C CYS A 13 -10.93 -8.12 -27.17
N GLU A 14 -11.16 -7.64 -28.40
CA GLU A 14 -10.22 -7.74 -29.51
C GLU A 14 -9.20 -6.60 -29.40
N ASP A 15 -7.95 -7.03 -29.49
CA ASP A 15 -6.72 -6.26 -29.34
C ASP A 15 -6.52 -5.37 -30.57
N ASP A 16 -6.97 -4.12 -30.50
CA ASP A 16 -6.60 -3.13 -31.52
C ASP A 16 -5.21 -2.55 -31.20
N SER A 17 -4.20 -3.35 -31.52
CA SER A 17 -2.80 -2.98 -31.37
C SER A 17 -2.37 -2.07 -32.52
N SER A 18 -2.44 -0.75 -32.34
CA SER A 18 -1.57 0.15 -33.12
C SER A 18 -1.21 1.45 -32.39
N SER A 19 0.11 1.67 -32.29
CA SER A 19 0.83 2.94 -32.06
C SER A 19 1.28 3.41 -30.67
N GLU A 20 1.12 2.65 -29.58
CA GLU A 20 1.87 2.98 -28.35
C GLU A 20 3.23 2.27 -28.31
N PRO A 21 4.35 2.98 -28.05
CA PRO A 21 5.64 2.32 -27.85
C PRO A 21 5.49 1.37 -26.67
N LYS A 22 5.76 0.06 -26.89
CA LYS A 22 5.83 -0.95 -25.83
C LYS A 22 6.90 -0.52 -24.82
N VAL A 23 6.52 0.25 -23.80
CA VAL A 23 7.35 0.47 -22.62
C VAL A 23 7.64 -0.92 -22.10
N LYS A 24 8.91 -1.35 -22.16
CA LYS A 24 9.32 -2.63 -21.60
C LYS A 24 8.99 -2.59 -20.10
N GLY A 25 7.89 -3.24 -19.71
CA GLY A 25 7.48 -3.33 -18.31
C GLY A 25 8.67 -3.83 -17.48
N ALA A 26 8.85 -3.27 -16.29
CA ALA A 26 9.93 -3.69 -15.43
C ALA A 26 9.80 -5.19 -15.07
N SER A 27 10.93 -5.84 -14.82
CA SER A 27 10.94 -7.22 -14.35
C SER A 27 10.37 -7.30 -12.93
N LEU A 28 9.39 -8.20 -12.72
CA LEU A 28 8.85 -8.51 -11.39
C LEU A 28 9.95 -8.93 -10.42
N ALA A 29 10.94 -9.67 -10.90
CA ALA A 29 12.08 -10.07 -10.09
C ALA A 29 12.92 -8.87 -9.65
N LEU A 30 13.13 -7.88 -10.52
CA LEU A 30 13.93 -6.70 -10.20
C LEU A 30 13.18 -5.74 -9.26
N GLY A 31 11.88 -5.52 -9.49
CA GLY A 31 11.03 -4.72 -8.59
C GLY A 31 10.90 -5.38 -7.21
N GLY A 32 10.67 -6.70 -7.18
CA GLY A 32 10.66 -7.48 -5.94
C GLY A 32 11.99 -7.40 -5.19
N LEU A 33 13.12 -7.59 -5.88
CA LEU A 33 14.44 -7.50 -5.25
C LEU A 33 14.73 -6.11 -4.68
N ARG A 34 14.33 -5.04 -5.38
CA ARG A 34 14.43 -3.65 -4.89
C ARG A 34 13.74 -3.51 -3.54
N ASP A 35 12.46 -3.90 -3.49
CA ASP A 35 11.62 -3.66 -2.32
C ASP A 35 11.99 -4.56 -1.15
N VAL A 36 12.44 -5.79 -1.43
CA VAL A 36 13.07 -6.66 -0.42
C VAL A 36 14.34 -6.02 0.12
N ALA A 37 15.21 -5.47 -0.72
CA ALA A 37 16.43 -4.80 -0.28
C ALA A 37 16.12 -3.53 0.54
N LEU A 38 15.11 -2.75 0.14
CA LEU A 38 14.64 -1.59 0.88
C LEU A 38 14.10 -2.00 2.26
N GLY A 39 13.18 -2.98 2.31
CA GLY A 39 12.61 -3.48 3.56
C GLY A 39 13.68 -4.05 4.50
N ALA A 40 14.61 -4.86 3.96
CA ALA A 40 15.73 -5.39 4.73
C ALA A 40 16.67 -4.29 5.24
N GLY A 41 16.95 -3.27 4.42
CA GLY A 41 17.77 -2.12 4.82
C GLY A 41 17.13 -1.31 5.94
N LEU A 42 15.83 -1.00 5.83
CA LEU A 42 15.06 -0.30 6.86
C LEU A 42 15.04 -1.09 8.17
N LEU A 43 14.76 -2.40 8.11
CA LEU A 43 14.77 -3.28 9.28
C LEU A 43 16.17 -3.41 9.91
N SER A 44 17.23 -3.41 9.09
CA SER A 44 18.61 -3.48 9.59
C SER A 44 19.02 -2.21 10.33
N LEU A 45 18.62 -1.03 9.82
CA LEU A 45 18.85 0.25 10.50
C LEU A 45 18.11 0.30 11.83
N PHE A 46 16.82 -0.06 11.83
CA PHE A 46 16.03 -0.18 13.06
C PHE A 46 16.67 -1.15 14.05
N ALA A 47 17.01 -2.38 13.62
CA ALA A 47 17.58 -3.39 14.49
C ALA A 47 18.91 -2.95 15.10
N ALA A 48 19.73 -2.20 14.34
CA ALA A 48 20.97 -1.62 14.85
C ALA A 48 20.69 -0.53 15.91
N ALA A 49 19.73 0.37 15.66
CA ALA A 49 19.35 1.40 16.63
C ALA A 49 18.73 0.80 17.90
N ASP A 50 17.85 -0.19 17.77
CA ASP A 50 17.20 -0.87 18.89
C ASP A 50 18.21 -1.66 19.73
N SER A 51 19.14 -2.37 19.08
CA SER A 51 20.22 -3.09 19.77
C SER A 51 21.16 -2.11 20.50
N TRP A 52 21.49 -0.98 19.88
CA TRP A 52 22.31 0.05 20.52
C TRP A 52 21.62 0.64 21.76
N ALA A 53 20.32 0.91 21.67
CA ALA A 53 19.51 1.37 22.80
C ALA A 53 19.45 0.35 23.93
N ALA A 54 19.26 -0.94 23.60
CA ALA A 54 19.18 -2.02 24.58
C ALA A 54 20.49 -2.26 25.33
N ILE A 55 21.64 -2.09 24.66
CA ILE A 55 22.96 -2.32 25.28
C ILE A 55 23.43 -1.13 26.10
N THR A 56 23.19 0.09 25.61
CA THR A 56 23.75 1.30 26.24
C THR A 56 22.83 1.96 27.25
N GLU A 57 21.52 1.69 27.17
CA GLU A 57 20.48 2.34 27.97
C GLU A 57 20.51 3.88 27.90
N GLY A 58 21.22 4.44 26.91
CA GLY A 58 21.38 5.87 26.75
C GLY A 58 20.13 6.52 26.19
N ARG A 59 19.74 7.69 26.74
CA ARG A 59 18.55 8.43 26.30
C ARG A 59 18.55 8.76 24.81
N LEU A 60 19.71 9.09 24.24
CA LEU A 60 19.85 9.37 22.82
C LEU A 60 19.57 8.12 21.98
N ALA A 61 20.14 6.98 22.36
CA ALA A 61 19.94 5.71 21.66
C ALA A 61 18.48 5.25 21.76
N GLN A 62 17.85 5.39 22.94
CA GLN A 62 16.41 5.12 23.10
C GLN A 62 15.55 6.03 22.21
N GLY A 63 15.83 7.33 22.18
CA GLY A 63 15.13 8.27 21.32
C GLY A 63 15.27 7.90 19.84
N LEU A 64 16.47 7.55 19.40
CA LEU A 64 16.72 7.12 18.03
C LEU A 64 15.97 5.82 17.70
N SER A 65 16.02 4.81 18.57
CA SER A 65 15.31 3.54 18.39
C SER A 65 13.80 3.74 18.23
N VAL A 66 13.20 4.64 19.03
CA VAL A 66 11.77 4.97 18.92
C VAL A 66 11.46 5.69 17.60
N VAL A 67 12.26 6.69 17.22
CA VAL A 67 12.05 7.42 15.95
C VAL A 67 12.20 6.50 14.76
N ASP A 68 13.26 5.68 14.73
CA ASP A 68 13.51 4.71 13.66
C ASP A 68 12.39 3.67 13.61
N GLY A 69 11.96 3.15 14.76
CA GLY A 69 10.82 2.22 14.85
C GLY A 69 9.57 2.80 14.18
N LEU A 70 9.13 4.00 14.60
CA LEU A 70 7.95 4.65 14.04
C LEU A 70 8.05 4.83 12.51
N LEU A 71 9.18 5.33 12.03
CA LEU A 71 9.39 5.60 10.61
C LEU A 71 9.47 4.32 9.78
N VAL A 72 10.22 3.32 10.25
CA VAL A 72 10.36 2.02 9.59
C VAL A 72 9.03 1.28 9.55
N GLY A 73 8.26 1.31 10.63
CA GLY A 73 6.94 0.66 10.70
C GLY A 73 5.98 1.24 9.67
N ALA A 74 5.92 2.58 9.57
CA ALA A 74 5.11 3.25 8.57
C ALA A 74 5.60 2.98 7.14
N ALA A 75 6.91 2.99 6.90
CA ALA A 75 7.50 2.74 5.58
C ALA A 75 7.25 1.29 5.10
N LEU A 76 7.39 0.30 5.97
CA LEU A 76 7.03 -1.09 5.66
C LEU A 76 5.53 -1.22 5.37
N GLY A 77 4.68 -0.52 6.15
CA GLY A 77 3.25 -0.42 5.89
C GLY A 77 2.95 0.06 4.47
N ALA A 78 3.59 1.15 4.05
CA ALA A 78 3.47 1.68 2.69
C ALA A 78 3.93 0.69 1.62
N LEU A 79 5.05 0.02 1.85
CA LEU A 79 5.56 -0.99 0.92
C LEU A 79 4.55 -2.15 0.76
N CYS A 80 4.07 -2.71 1.87
CA CYS A 80 3.10 -3.80 1.86
C CYS A 80 1.74 -3.37 1.28
N HIS A 81 1.36 -2.10 1.40
CA HIS A 81 0.17 -1.53 0.78
C HIS A 81 0.28 -1.52 -0.76
N GLU A 82 1.38 -1.01 -1.32
CA GLU A 82 1.60 -1.00 -2.76
C GLU A 82 1.66 -2.41 -3.36
N TRP A 83 2.34 -3.34 -2.66
CA TRP A 83 2.35 -4.76 -3.04
C TRP A 83 0.97 -5.41 -2.90
N GLY A 84 0.21 -5.03 -1.88
CA GLY A 84 -1.17 -5.45 -1.68
C GLY A 84 -2.05 -5.04 -2.87
N HIS A 85 -1.95 -3.79 -3.32
CA HIS A 85 -2.63 -3.33 -4.52
C HIS A 85 -2.26 -4.13 -5.77
N PHE A 86 -0.96 -4.36 -5.99
CA PHE A 86 -0.48 -5.14 -7.12
C PHE A 86 -1.05 -6.57 -7.14
N TRP A 87 -0.96 -7.27 -6.00
CA TRP A 87 -1.48 -8.64 -5.89
C TRP A 87 -2.99 -8.69 -5.96
N GLY A 88 -3.69 -7.75 -5.32
CA GLY A 88 -5.15 -7.65 -5.39
C GLY A 88 -5.67 -7.45 -6.81
N ALA A 89 -4.97 -6.63 -7.60
CA ALA A 89 -5.27 -6.45 -9.02
C ALA A 89 -4.94 -7.70 -9.87
N ARG A 90 -3.86 -8.43 -9.55
CA ARG A 90 -3.49 -9.67 -10.26
C ARG A 90 -4.47 -10.80 -9.99
N ILE A 91 -4.86 -10.99 -8.73
CA ILE A 91 -5.77 -12.06 -8.30
C ILE A 91 -7.17 -11.85 -8.91
N SER A 92 -7.58 -10.61 -9.12
CA SER A 92 -8.85 -10.29 -9.81
C SER A 92 -8.80 -10.48 -11.32
N GLY A 93 -7.63 -10.80 -11.91
CA GLY A 93 -7.47 -11.08 -13.34
C GLY A 93 -6.93 -9.90 -14.17
N SER A 94 -6.57 -8.79 -13.54
CA SER A 94 -6.10 -7.60 -14.26
C SER A 94 -4.69 -7.74 -14.83
N LYS A 95 -4.47 -7.11 -15.99
CA LYS A 95 -3.12 -6.87 -16.53
C LYS A 95 -2.50 -5.67 -15.82
N THR A 96 -1.62 -5.91 -14.86
CA THR A 96 -0.84 -4.88 -14.17
C THR A 96 0.60 -4.86 -14.64
N PRO A 97 0.95 -4.07 -15.67
CA PRO A 97 2.34 -3.84 -16.04
C PRO A 97 3.07 -3.15 -14.89
N LEU A 98 4.28 -3.62 -14.60
CA LEU A 98 5.13 -3.02 -13.58
C LEU A 98 5.77 -1.74 -14.11
N LEU A 99 5.78 -0.73 -13.25
CA LEU A 99 6.44 0.54 -13.54
C LEU A 99 7.97 0.38 -13.46
N PRO A 100 8.74 1.23 -14.15
CA PRO A 100 10.21 1.21 -14.09
C PRO A 100 10.71 1.31 -12.64
N PHE A 101 11.93 0.84 -12.41
CA PHE A 101 12.57 0.79 -11.08
C PHE A 101 12.58 2.14 -10.34
N SER A 102 12.58 3.26 -11.08
CA SER A 102 12.53 4.63 -10.56
C SER A 102 11.16 5.10 -10.08
N ALA A 103 10.09 4.37 -10.39
CA ALA A 103 8.76 4.68 -9.90
C ALA A 103 8.64 4.28 -8.42
N PHE A 104 8.43 5.29 -7.58
CA PHE A 104 8.19 5.17 -6.15
C PHE A 104 7.17 6.25 -5.75
N PRO A 105 6.16 5.94 -4.92
CA PRO A 105 5.89 4.64 -4.29
C PRO A 105 5.17 3.64 -5.20
N GLN A 106 4.54 4.09 -6.27
CA GLN A 106 3.70 3.24 -7.12
C GLN A 106 4.53 2.23 -7.93
N ILE A 107 4.24 0.94 -7.75
CA ILE A 107 5.02 -0.16 -8.35
C ILE A 107 4.41 -0.72 -9.65
N PHE A 108 3.15 -0.42 -9.93
CA PHE A 108 2.43 -0.93 -11.09
C PHE A 108 1.47 0.11 -11.66
N ASN A 109 1.11 -0.07 -12.92
CA ASN A 109 0.07 0.70 -13.56
C ASN A 109 -1.18 -0.16 -13.77
N LEU A 110 -2.35 0.42 -13.53
CA LEU A 110 -3.65 -0.15 -13.88
C LEU A 110 -4.34 0.87 -14.78
N ASP A 111 -4.75 0.45 -15.98
CA ASP A 111 -5.53 1.31 -16.86
C ASP A 111 -6.94 1.51 -16.27
N LEU A 112 -7.15 2.62 -15.57
CA LEU A 112 -8.40 2.94 -14.89
C LEU A 112 -9.56 3.26 -15.84
N VAL A 113 -9.27 3.50 -17.11
CA VAL A 113 -10.29 3.75 -18.14
C VAL A 113 -10.81 2.44 -18.69
N LYS A 114 -9.92 1.45 -18.88
CA LYS A 114 -10.26 0.15 -19.48
C LYS A 114 -10.47 -0.97 -18.47
N CYS A 115 -10.17 -0.77 -17.19
CA CYS A 115 -10.31 -1.84 -16.19
C CYS A 115 -11.77 -2.05 -15.76
N GLU A 116 -12.13 -3.32 -15.59
CA GLU A 116 -13.41 -3.70 -15.01
C GLU A 116 -13.48 -3.32 -13.52
N GLY A 117 -14.69 -3.10 -13.00
CA GLY A 117 -14.90 -2.75 -11.60
C GLY A 117 -14.37 -3.81 -10.62
N SER A 118 -14.41 -5.09 -10.99
CA SER A 118 -13.82 -6.21 -10.22
C SER A 118 -12.30 -6.08 -10.06
N HIS A 119 -11.61 -5.63 -11.12
CA HIS A 119 -10.17 -5.41 -11.13
C HIS A 119 -9.78 -4.27 -10.19
N PHE A 120 -10.49 -3.15 -10.31
CA PHE A 120 -10.31 -1.99 -9.44
C PHE A 120 -10.62 -2.33 -7.97
N MET A 121 -11.72 -3.03 -7.71
CA MET A 121 -12.09 -3.45 -6.36
C MET A 121 -11.04 -4.39 -5.75
N GLY A 122 -10.56 -5.37 -6.51
CA GLY A 122 -9.49 -6.27 -6.07
C GLY A 122 -8.22 -5.50 -5.72
N MET A 123 -7.85 -4.51 -6.53
CA MET A 123 -6.73 -3.61 -6.25
C MET A 123 -6.95 -2.85 -4.93
N SER A 124 -8.06 -2.12 -4.79
CA SER A 124 -8.34 -1.29 -3.60
C SER A 124 -8.41 -2.10 -2.30
N LEU A 125 -9.02 -3.29 -2.33
CA LEU A 125 -9.04 -4.20 -1.18
C LEU A 125 -7.64 -4.76 -0.89
N GLY A 126 -6.88 -5.08 -1.93
CA GLY A 126 -5.52 -5.61 -1.80
C GLY A 126 -4.60 -4.69 -1.02
N GLY A 127 -4.65 -3.38 -1.27
CA GLY A 127 -3.84 -2.40 -0.53
C GLY A 127 -4.11 -2.38 0.96
N ASN A 128 -5.39 -2.50 1.35
CA ASN A 128 -5.81 -2.63 2.74
C ASN A 128 -5.32 -3.94 3.36
N ILE A 129 -5.59 -5.06 2.70
CA ILE A 129 -5.17 -6.38 3.18
C ILE A 129 -3.65 -6.43 3.37
N GLY A 130 -2.88 -5.85 2.45
CA GLY A 130 -1.42 -5.86 2.50
C GLY A 130 -0.84 -5.23 3.77
N HIS A 131 -1.24 -4.00 4.09
CA HIS A 131 -0.71 -3.33 5.28
C HIS A 131 -1.25 -3.89 6.60
N TRP A 132 -2.52 -4.30 6.65
CA TRP A 132 -3.08 -4.92 7.85
C TRP A 132 -2.45 -6.29 8.12
N LEU A 133 -2.15 -7.07 7.08
CA LEU A 133 -1.41 -8.32 7.23
C LEU A 133 0.00 -8.09 7.78
N LEU A 134 0.71 -7.06 7.32
CA LEU A 134 2.01 -6.69 7.89
C LEU A 134 1.87 -6.38 9.39
N LEU A 135 0.88 -5.60 9.79
CA LEU A 135 0.68 -5.27 11.20
C LEU A 135 0.52 -6.54 12.05
N VAL A 136 -0.28 -7.50 11.58
CA VAL A 136 -0.45 -8.80 12.24
C VAL A 136 0.88 -9.57 12.32
N VAL A 137 1.66 -9.59 11.23
CA VAL A 137 2.98 -10.23 11.20
C VAL A 137 3.93 -9.58 12.21
N LEU A 138 3.96 -8.25 12.30
CA LEU A 138 4.79 -7.54 13.28
C LEU A 138 4.32 -7.81 14.71
N PHE A 139 3.01 -7.78 14.96
CA PHE A 139 2.45 -8.04 16.30
C PHE A 139 2.78 -9.45 16.79
N LEU A 140 2.72 -10.45 15.92
CA LEU A 140 3.03 -11.84 16.27
C LEU A 140 4.54 -12.15 16.26
N GLY A 141 5.33 -11.40 15.47
CA GLY A 141 6.75 -11.65 15.28
C GLY A 141 7.66 -10.88 16.23
N LEU A 142 7.23 -9.74 16.75
CA LEU A 142 8.02 -8.93 17.67
C LEU A 142 7.77 -9.34 19.13
N PRO A 143 8.82 -9.41 19.97
CA PRO A 143 8.66 -9.67 21.39
C PRO A 143 8.10 -8.46 22.16
N LEU A 144 8.08 -7.27 21.54
CA LEU A 144 7.62 -5.99 22.12
C LEU A 144 8.30 -5.67 23.46
N ALA A 145 9.56 -6.07 23.61
CA ALA A 145 10.34 -5.93 24.84
C ALA A 145 11.05 -4.57 24.96
N THR A 146 11.18 -3.83 23.85
CA THR A 146 11.81 -2.52 23.80
C THR A 146 10.82 -1.46 23.30
N SER A 147 11.05 -0.20 23.69
CA SER A 147 10.27 0.92 23.16
C SER A 147 10.42 1.06 21.64
N GLY A 148 11.56 0.70 21.06
CA GLY A 148 11.76 0.65 19.62
C GLY A 148 10.82 -0.33 18.91
N GLN A 149 10.64 -1.53 19.48
CA GLN A 149 9.76 -2.55 18.92
C GLN A 149 8.28 -2.13 19.02
N VAL A 150 7.90 -1.54 20.16
CA VAL A 150 6.56 -0.95 20.31
C VAL A 150 6.36 0.17 19.29
N ALA A 151 7.33 1.07 19.14
CA ALA A 151 7.32 2.13 18.12
C ALA A 151 7.20 1.60 16.69
N LEU A 152 7.90 0.50 16.36
CA LEU A 152 7.81 -0.17 15.06
C LEU A 152 6.38 -0.65 14.76
N LEU A 153 5.75 -1.33 15.73
CA LEU A 153 4.38 -1.78 15.62
C LEU A 153 3.40 -0.60 15.53
N SER A 154 3.58 0.42 16.38
CA SER A 154 2.75 1.63 16.40
C SER A 154 2.83 2.44 15.11
N GLY A 155 4.02 2.57 14.53
CA GLY A 155 4.21 3.24 13.24
C GLY A 155 3.49 2.53 12.11
N SER A 156 3.55 1.20 12.09
CA SER A 156 2.79 0.37 11.15
C SER A 156 1.28 0.55 11.34
N PHE A 157 0.79 0.54 12.58
CA PHE A 157 -0.62 0.77 12.88
C PHE A 157 -1.09 2.17 12.46
N GLY A 158 -0.29 3.20 12.72
CA GLY A 158 -0.59 4.56 12.27
C GLY A 158 -0.70 4.65 10.76
N PHE A 159 0.18 3.96 10.01
CA PHE A 159 0.04 3.86 8.57
C PHE A 159 -1.23 3.13 8.15
N CYS A 160 -1.60 2.02 8.82
CA CYS A 160 -2.85 1.30 8.54
C CYS A 160 -4.06 2.22 8.65
N VAL A 161 -4.15 2.99 9.74
CA VAL A 161 -5.24 3.95 9.96
C VAL A 161 -5.23 5.06 8.91
N PHE A 162 -4.05 5.64 8.63
CA PHE A 162 -3.89 6.66 7.60
C PHE A 162 -4.41 6.17 6.24
N ALA A 163 -3.86 5.07 5.74
CA ALA A 163 -4.19 4.51 4.43
C ALA A 163 -5.67 4.10 4.36
N SER A 164 -6.16 3.36 5.35
CA SER A 164 -7.57 2.96 5.43
C SER A 164 -8.53 4.16 5.41
N SER A 165 -8.19 5.26 6.07
CA SER A 165 -9.03 6.48 6.05
C SER A 165 -9.06 7.21 4.71
N VAL A 166 -8.06 6.99 3.84
CA VAL A 166 -8.05 7.47 2.45
C VAL A 166 -8.88 6.53 1.58
N GLU A 167 -8.71 5.22 1.76
CA GLU A 167 -9.19 4.22 0.81
C GLU A 167 -10.58 3.67 1.08
N PHE A 168 -11.03 3.62 2.32
CA PHE A 168 -12.39 3.18 2.60
C PHE A 168 -13.45 4.03 1.88
N PRO A 169 -13.35 5.37 1.80
CA PRO A 169 -14.23 6.16 0.94
C PRO A 169 -14.22 5.72 -0.53
N VAL A 170 -13.05 5.38 -1.08
CA VAL A 170 -12.89 4.92 -2.48
C VAL A 170 -13.56 3.56 -2.67
N ILE A 171 -13.31 2.61 -1.76
CA ILE A 171 -13.90 1.26 -1.78
C ILE A 171 -15.42 1.33 -1.67
N LEU A 172 -15.93 2.11 -0.71
CA LEU A 172 -17.36 2.31 -0.51
C LEU A 172 -18.02 2.88 -1.77
N LYS A 173 -17.39 3.86 -2.42
CA LYS A 173 -17.87 4.45 -3.67
C LYS A 173 -17.83 3.44 -4.81
N ALA A 174 -16.78 2.64 -4.92
CA ALA A 174 -16.68 1.61 -5.94
C ALA A 174 -17.71 0.48 -5.75
N TRP A 175 -18.07 0.14 -4.51
CA TRP A 175 -19.15 -0.81 -4.22
C TRP A 175 -20.53 -0.35 -4.70
N THR A 176 -20.76 0.95 -4.88
CA THR A 176 -22.01 1.43 -5.50
C THR A 176 -22.04 1.25 -7.01
N GLY A 177 -21.03 0.61 -7.62
CA GLY A 177 -20.89 0.46 -9.06
C GLY A 177 -20.31 1.68 -9.77
N ALA A 178 -19.75 2.64 -9.03
CA ALA A 178 -19.06 3.79 -9.63
C ALA A 178 -17.87 3.34 -10.48
N SER A 179 -17.57 4.10 -11.54
CA SER A 179 -16.38 3.83 -12.35
C SER A 179 -15.10 4.01 -11.51
N PRO A 180 -13.98 3.34 -11.86
CA PRO A 180 -12.70 3.50 -11.15
C PRO A 180 -12.26 4.95 -10.97
N LEU A 181 -12.39 5.78 -12.00
CA LEU A 181 -12.03 7.20 -11.95
C LEU A 181 -12.97 8.00 -11.03
N GLU A 182 -14.27 7.71 -11.09
CA GLU A 182 -15.24 8.35 -10.21
C GLU A 182 -14.98 7.96 -8.75
N ALA A 183 -14.67 6.70 -8.47
CA ALA A 183 -14.33 6.24 -7.12
C ALA A 183 -13.07 6.93 -6.57
N LEU A 184 -12.04 7.14 -7.38
CA LEU A 184 -10.83 7.86 -6.96
C LEU A 184 -11.04 9.36 -6.76
N SER A 185 -12.04 9.96 -7.41
CA SER A 185 -12.33 11.39 -7.28
C SER A 185 -12.75 11.82 -5.87
N VAL A 186 -13.12 10.85 -5.00
CA VAL A 186 -13.45 11.12 -3.59
C VAL A 186 -12.22 11.46 -2.74
N ILE A 187 -11.01 11.15 -3.22
CA ILE A 187 -9.77 11.47 -2.52
C ILE A 187 -9.53 12.97 -2.66
N PRO A 188 -9.54 13.75 -1.57
CA PRO A 188 -9.31 15.17 -1.65
C PRO A 188 -7.82 15.48 -1.89
N PRO A 189 -7.47 16.60 -2.54
CA PRO A 189 -6.07 16.94 -2.83
C PRO A 189 -5.21 17.17 -1.58
N ASN A 190 -5.84 17.46 -0.44
CA ASN A 190 -5.18 17.64 0.85
C ASN A 190 -5.26 16.40 1.76
N PHE A 191 -5.49 15.20 1.20
CA PHE A 191 -5.67 13.97 1.98
C PHE A 191 -4.51 13.71 2.94
N VAL A 192 -3.25 13.97 2.55
CA VAL A 192 -2.09 13.77 3.44
C VAL A 192 -2.22 14.58 4.72
N ARG A 193 -2.58 15.86 4.63
CA ARG A 193 -2.77 16.71 5.81
C ARG A 193 -3.96 16.28 6.64
N ARG A 194 -5.09 15.97 5.99
CA ARG A 194 -6.34 15.61 6.67
C ARG A 194 -6.24 14.26 7.37
N ASN A 195 -5.71 13.27 6.66
CA ASN A 195 -5.68 11.89 7.10
C ASN A 195 -4.40 11.57 7.87
N GLY A 196 -3.31 12.30 7.63
CA GLY A 196 -2.05 12.15 8.36
C GLY A 196 -2.21 12.40 9.86
N ALA A 197 -3.10 13.32 10.25
CA ALA A 197 -3.42 13.55 11.66
C ALA A 197 -4.04 12.30 12.32
N TRP A 198 -4.94 11.59 11.61
CA TRP A 198 -5.52 10.33 12.10
C TRP A 198 -4.46 9.24 12.25
N GLY A 199 -3.58 9.09 11.25
CA GLY A 199 -2.50 8.12 11.31
C GLY A 199 -1.49 8.41 12.43
N LEU A 200 -1.06 9.66 12.57
CA LEU A 200 -0.15 10.07 13.64
C LEU A 200 -0.79 9.89 15.02
N GLY A 201 -2.05 10.32 15.17
CA GLY A 201 -2.80 10.15 16.41
C GLY A 201 -2.94 8.67 16.79
N ALA A 202 -3.22 7.80 15.81
CA ALA A 202 -3.30 6.36 16.02
C ALA A 202 -1.95 5.74 16.41
N ALA A 203 -0.84 6.14 15.77
CA ALA A 203 0.49 5.69 16.14
C ALA A 203 0.84 6.08 17.57
N VAL A 204 0.63 7.36 17.93
CA VAL A 204 0.90 7.85 19.30
C VAL A 204 0.02 7.14 20.32
N ALA A 205 -1.27 6.96 20.04
CA ALA A 205 -2.18 6.25 20.93
C ALA A 205 -1.74 4.80 21.14
N ALA A 206 -1.42 4.08 20.06
CA ALA A 206 -0.93 2.70 20.16
C ALA A 206 0.38 2.62 20.96
N PHE A 207 1.32 3.54 20.72
CA PHE A 207 2.60 3.57 21.41
C PHE A 207 2.46 3.79 22.93
N LEU A 208 1.44 4.53 23.35
CA LEU A 208 1.20 4.82 24.77
C LEU A 208 0.43 3.73 25.50
N ILE A 209 -0.23 2.82 24.78
CA ILE A 209 -1.12 1.78 25.35
C ILE A 209 -0.43 0.42 25.42
N ILE A 210 0.46 0.12 24.48
CA ILE A 210 1.24 -1.13 24.40
C ILE A 210 2.43 -1.04 25.35
#